data_AF-A0A4R3LJ56-F1
#
_entry.id   AF-A0A4R3LJ56-F1
#
_cell.length_a   1.000
_cell.length_b   1.000
_cell.length_c   1.000
_cell.angle_alpha   90.00
_cell.angle_beta   90.00
_cell.angle_gamma   90.00
#
_symmetry.space_group_name_H-M   'P 1'
#
loop_
_entity.id
_entity.type
_entity.pdbx_description
1 polymer ?
#
loop_
_entity_poly.entity_id
_entity_poly.type
_entity_poly.pdbx_seq_one_letter_code
_entity_poly.pdbx_strand_id
1 'polypeptide(L)'
;MKGVDTIARIRREHFVRGKSIKEIVRELHVSRNTVRKVLRTGATAFSYEREVQPLPRIGHWREALDGLLAGNEGKPARERLTH
;
A
#
# COMPACT_ATOMS: atom_id res chain seq x y z
N MET A 1 6.44 -6.64 4.03
CA MET A 1 5.07 -7.21 3.83
C MET A 1 5.18 -8.73 3.82
N LYS A 2 4.79 -9.43 4.89
CA LYS A 2 4.66 -10.91 4.94
C LYS A 2 3.19 -11.33 4.79
N GLY A 3 2.44 -10.65 3.91
CA GLY A 3 0.98 -10.55 3.99
C GLY A 3 0.25 -11.88 3.77
N VAL A 4 0.49 -12.53 2.63
CA VAL A 4 -0.27 -13.73 2.23
C VAL A 4 0.12 -14.95 3.09
N ASP A 5 1.42 -15.16 3.32
CA ASP A 5 1.93 -16.29 4.11
C ASP A 5 1.42 -16.27 5.55
N THR A 6 1.42 -15.09 6.19
CA THR A 6 0.97 -14.95 7.59
C THR A 6 -0.53 -15.20 7.73
N ILE A 7 -1.34 -14.73 6.78
CA ILE A 7 -2.80 -14.95 6.77
C ILE A 7 -3.12 -16.44 6.64
N ALA A 8 -2.45 -17.13 5.70
CA ALA A 8 -2.63 -18.56 5.49
C ALA A 8 -2.23 -19.38 6.73
N ARG A 9 -1.11 -19.02 7.39
CA ARG A 9 -0.68 -19.66 8.64
C ARG A 9 -1.69 -19.45 9.77
N ILE A 10 -2.16 -18.23 10.00
CA ILE A 10 -3.19 -17.94 11.02
C ILE A 10 -4.44 -18.81 10.80
N ARG A 11 -4.93 -18.88 9.56
CA ARG A 11 -6.12 -19.69 9.24
C ARG A 11 -5.88 -21.18 9.47
N ARG A 12 -4.71 -21.70 9.08
CA ARG A 12 -4.35 -23.11 9.29
C ARG A 12 -4.25 -23.45 10.78
N GLU A 13 -3.57 -22.61 11.57
CA GLU A 13 -3.46 -22.85 13.02
C GLU A 13 -4.83 -22.85 13.72
N HIS A 14 -5.76 -21.99 13.30
CA HIS A 14 -7.08 -21.92 13.90
C HIS A 14 -8.03 -23.03 13.41
N PHE A 15 -8.25 -23.12 12.09
CA PHE A 15 -9.28 -24.02 11.52
C PHE A 15 -8.83 -25.47 11.36
N VAL A 16 -7.53 -25.72 11.17
CA VAL A 16 -7.02 -27.09 10.98
C VAL A 16 -6.45 -27.64 12.29
N ARG A 17 -5.69 -26.84 13.03
CA ARG A 17 -5.04 -27.27 14.27
C ARG A 17 -5.80 -26.93 15.55
N GLY A 18 -6.91 -26.18 15.46
CA GLY A 18 -7.77 -25.87 16.60
C GLY A 18 -7.15 -24.94 17.66
N LYS A 19 -6.05 -24.25 17.34
CA LYS A 19 -5.35 -23.39 18.31
C LYS A 19 -6.17 -22.16 18.67
N SER A 20 -6.10 -21.76 19.92
CA SER A 20 -6.72 -20.53 20.41
C SER A 20 -6.02 -19.29 19.84
N ILE A 21 -6.74 -18.17 19.78
CA ILE A 21 -6.18 -16.88 19.36
C ILE A 21 -4.94 -16.50 20.22
N LYS A 22 -4.92 -16.86 21.51
CA LYS A 22 -3.80 -16.53 22.41
C LYS A 22 -2.53 -17.31 22.05
N GLU A 23 -2.66 -18.58 21.66
CA GLU A 23 -1.54 -19.40 21.21
C GLU A 23 -0.98 -18.90 19.89
N ILE A 24 -1.87 -18.63 18.92
CA ILE A 24 -1.49 -18.11 17.59
C ILE A 24 -0.72 -16.79 17.71
N VAL A 25 -1.17 -15.88 18.59
CA VAL A 25 -0.49 -14.61 18.85
C VAL A 25 0.93 -14.81 19.38
N ARG A 26 1.13 -15.77 20.29
CA ARG A 26 2.43 -16.06 20.89
C ARG A 26 3.39 -16.73 19.91
N GLU A 27 2.90 -17.67 19.12
CA GLU A 27 3.71 -18.49 18.22
C GLU A 27 4.05 -17.77 16.91
N LEU A 28 3.10 -17.04 16.34
CA LEU A 28 3.31 -16.33 15.07
C LEU A 28 3.81 -14.89 15.27
N HIS A 29 3.92 -14.42 16.52
CA HIS A 29 4.31 -13.04 16.87
C HIS A 29 3.50 -11.97 16.12
N VAL A 30 2.20 -12.23 15.93
CA VAL A 30 1.25 -11.32 15.28
C VAL A 30 0.34 -10.68 16.30
N SER A 31 -0.11 -9.45 16.04
CA SER A 31 -1.04 -8.78 16.95
C SER A 31 -2.36 -9.56 17.05
N ARG A 32 -2.98 -9.56 18.24
CA ARG A 32 -4.29 -10.17 18.46
C ARG A 32 -5.35 -9.61 17.52
N ASN A 33 -5.27 -8.31 17.21
CA ASN A 33 -6.18 -7.64 16.30
C ASN A 33 -6.04 -8.16 14.86
N THR A 34 -4.80 -8.43 14.41
CA THR A 34 -4.55 -9.07 13.11
C THR A 34 -5.18 -10.45 13.04
N VAL A 35 -4.98 -11.29 14.06
CA VAL A 35 -5.59 -12.64 14.11
C VAL A 35 -7.11 -12.55 14.06
N ARG A 36 -7.71 -11.69 14.90
CA ARG A 36 -9.17 -11.46 14.87
C ARG A 36 -9.66 -10.95 13.53
N LYS A 37 -8.94 -10.03 12.88
CA LYS A 37 -9.29 -9.52 11.55
C LYS A 37 -9.29 -10.65 10.52
N VAL A 38 -8.25 -11.48 10.50
CA VAL A 38 -8.16 -12.64 9.58
C VAL A 38 -9.34 -13.59 9.79
N LEU A 39 -9.58 -14.00 11.04
CA LEU A 39 -10.61 -14.99 11.36
C LEU A 39 -12.04 -14.46 11.11
N ARG A 40 -12.29 -13.18 11.40
CA ARG A 40 -13.61 -12.55 11.19
C ARG A 40 -13.94 -12.34 9.72
N THR A 41 -12.96 -11.91 8.93
CA THR A 41 -13.21 -11.48 7.54
C THR A 41 -13.03 -12.62 6.54
N GLY A 42 -12.40 -13.75 6.94
CA GLY A 42 -12.09 -14.86 6.04
C GLY A 42 -11.13 -14.49 4.89
N ALA A 43 -10.53 -13.31 4.94
CA ALA A 43 -9.69 -12.77 3.87
C ALA A 43 -8.48 -13.68 3.62
N THR A 44 -8.13 -13.89 2.36
CA THR A 44 -6.94 -14.62 1.90
C THR A 44 -5.76 -13.68 1.64
N ALA A 45 -6.05 -12.41 1.40
CA ALA A 45 -5.08 -11.34 1.32
C ALA A 45 -5.67 -10.07 1.94
N PHE A 46 -4.83 -9.27 2.59
CA PHE A 46 -5.14 -7.87 2.82
C PHE A 46 -4.35 -7.08 1.79
N SER A 47 -5.02 -6.61 0.73
CA SER A 47 -4.41 -5.62 -0.15
C SER A 47 -4.31 -4.30 0.63
N TYR A 48 -3.17 -3.64 0.50
CA TYR A 48 -3.06 -2.25 0.86
C TYR A 48 -3.39 -1.46 -0.41
N GLU A 49 -4.67 -1.17 -0.61
CA GLU A 49 -5.11 -0.23 -1.63
C GLU A 49 -5.15 1.16 -0.99
N ARG A 50 -4.35 2.08 -1.55
CA ARG A 50 -4.54 3.49 -1.24
C ARG A 50 -5.74 3.96 -2.05
N GLU A 51 -6.88 4.15 -1.39
CA GLU A 51 -8.09 4.72 -2.01
C GLU A 51 -7.80 6.09 -2.66
N VAL A 52 -6.89 6.85 -2.06
CA VAL A 52 -6.38 8.10 -2.61
C VAL A 52 -4.87 8.00 -2.70
N GLN A 53 -4.34 7.91 -3.91
CA GLN A 53 -2.94 8.26 -4.10
C GLN A 53 -2.82 9.77 -3.90
N PRO A 54 -2.07 10.26 -2.90
CA PRO A 54 -1.74 11.67 -2.85
C PRO A 54 -1.02 11.97 -4.16
N LEU A 55 -1.70 12.68 -5.06
CA LEU A 55 -1.07 13.33 -6.19
C LEU A 55 0.18 14.03 -5.66
N PRO A 56 1.32 14.01 -6.38
CA PRO A 56 2.49 14.76 -5.96
C PRO A 56 2.03 16.19 -5.62
N ARG A 57 2.50 16.73 -4.49
CA ARG A 57 2.06 18.02 -3.90
C ARG A 57 2.49 19.24 -4.74
N ILE A 58 2.32 19.14 -6.05
CA ILE A 58 2.59 20.14 -7.07
C ILE A 58 1.41 21.12 -7.18
N GLY A 59 0.31 20.90 -6.44
CA GLY A 59 -0.92 21.73 -6.53
C GLY A 59 -0.66 23.24 -6.66
N HIS A 60 0.09 23.83 -5.73
CA HIS A 60 0.47 25.26 -5.78
C HIS A 60 1.48 25.66 -6.86
N TRP A 61 2.30 24.73 -7.36
CA TRP A 61 3.31 25.00 -8.39
C TRP A 61 2.84 24.62 -9.80
N ARG A 62 1.65 24.04 -9.95
CA ARG A 62 1.18 23.48 -11.23
C ARG A 62 1.15 24.54 -12.31
N GLU A 63 0.51 25.67 -12.05
CA GLU A 63 0.44 26.77 -13.03
C GLU A 63 1.82 27.34 -13.37
N ALA A 64 2.71 27.45 -12.38
CA ALA A 64 4.07 27.92 -12.59
C ALA A 64 4.87 26.95 -13.48
N LEU A 65 4.73 25.64 -13.26
CA LEU A 65 5.38 24.62 -14.08
C LEU A 65 4.78 24.56 -15.49
N ASP A 66 3.46 24.65 -15.63
CA ASP A 66 2.79 24.69 -16.92
C ASP A 66 3.25 25.92 -17.73
N GLY A 67 3.41 27.08 -17.08
CA GLY A 67 3.98 28.28 -17.70
C GLY A 67 5.45 28.12 -18.12
N LEU A 68 6.27 27.49 -17.29
CA LEU A 68 7.67 27.20 -17.63
C LEU A 68 7.78 26.22 -18.81
N LEU A 69 6.92 25.20 -18.86
CA LEU A 69 6.88 24.21 -19.94
C LEU A 69 6.43 24.86 -21.25
N ALA A 70 5.33 25.61 -21.24
CA ALA A 70 4.84 26.33 -22.42
C ALA A 70 5.86 27.36 -22.93
N GLY A 71 6.50 28.10 -22.01
CA GLY A 71 7.56 29.04 -22.36
C GLY A 71 8.79 28.35 -22.97
N ASN A 72 9.10 27.13 -22.54
CA ASN A 72 10.17 26.33 -23.12
C ASN A 72 9.81 25.77 -24.51
N GLU A 73 8.57 25.33 -24.72
CA GLU A 73 8.09 24.86 -26.03
C GLU A 73 8.17 25.94 -27.12
N GLY A 74 7.91 27.20 -26.75
CA GLY A 74 7.99 28.34 -27.66
C GLY A 74 9.41 28.79 -28.03
N LYS A 75 10.46 28.24 -27.40
CA LYS A 75 11.85 28.60 -27.70
C LYS A 75 12.34 28.00 -29.02
N PRO A 76 13.29 28.65 -29.71
CA PRO A 76 13.95 28.05 -30.86
C PRO A 76 14.66 26.75 -30.43
N ALA A 77 14.76 25.78 -31.34
CA ALA A 77 15.22 24.42 -31.03
C ALA A 77 16.58 24.35 -30.29
N ARG A 78 17.48 25.31 -30.55
CA ARG A 78 18.79 25.44 -29.90
C ARG A 78 18.74 25.87 -28.42
N GLU A 79 17.65 26.51 -28.01
CA GLU A 79 17.43 27.06 -26.65
C GLU A 79 16.35 26.29 -25.88
N ARG A 80 15.66 25.36 -26.55
CA ARG A 80 14.64 24.51 -25.94
C ARG A 80 15.32 23.44 -25.08
N LEU A 81 14.94 23.39 -23.82
CA LEU A 81 15.40 22.38 -22.87
C LEU A 81 14.55 21.11 -23.07
N THR A 82 15.07 20.16 -23.84
CA THR A 82 14.53 18.80 -23.95
C THR A 82 15.50 17.85 -23.26
N HIS A 83 14.97 16.97 -22.41
CA HIS A 83 15.74 15.97 -21.68
C HIS A 83 15.84 14.64 -22.44
#